data_AF-A0A816VAF9-F1
#
_entry.id   AF-A0A816VAF9-F1
#
_cell.length_a   1.000
_cell.length_b   1.000
_cell.length_c   1.000
_cell.angle_alpha   90.00
_cell.angle_beta   90.00
_cell.angle_gamma   90.00
#
_symmetry.space_group_name_H-M   'P 1'
#
loop_
_entity.id
_entity.type
_entity.pdbx_description
1 polymer ?
#
loop_
_entity_poly.entity_id
_entity_poly.type
_entity_poly.pdbx_seq_one_letter_code
_entity_poly.pdbx_strand_id
1 'polypeptide(L)'
;MTMSWKTLQFINGFHRPNPLPKFHGLTRLRATMCLIASPELLPTVLESCPNLKHLTLELVIYRFAVSTRPSTVLPRCLVSSLESVEMESPVTEIATELYLARYFMKNSTTLKKLVLRLDESSTGVKHKPGVLKELAKFSRRYGLSQFEVLPVVPTPNPWPEGYVYEKSHRF
;
A
#
# COMPACT_ATOMS: atom_id res chain seq x y z
N MET A 1 -0.24 -7.32 14.14
CA MET A 1 0.76 -8.17 13.45
C MET A 1 1.57 -7.30 12.49
N THR A 2 2.85 -7.60 12.30
CA THR A 2 3.69 -6.94 11.30
C THR A 2 4.15 -7.98 10.26
N MET A 3 3.96 -7.69 8.97
CA MET A 3 4.42 -8.53 7.87
C MET A 3 5.52 -7.79 7.12
N SER A 4 6.73 -8.32 7.15
CA SER A 4 7.83 -7.77 6.36
C SER A 4 7.69 -8.15 4.88
N TRP A 5 8.39 -7.43 4.01
CA TRP A 5 8.48 -7.82 2.60
C TRP A 5 8.99 -9.25 2.43
N LYS A 6 10.00 -9.66 3.21
CA LYS A 6 10.53 -11.03 3.18
C LYS A 6 9.47 -12.06 3.56
N THR A 7 8.67 -11.78 4.58
CA THR A 7 7.55 -12.63 5.01
C THR A 7 6.53 -12.77 3.89
N LEU A 8 6.22 -11.67 3.20
CA LEU A 8 5.28 -11.66 2.09
C LEU A 8 5.79 -12.37 0.84
N GLN A 9 7.08 -12.24 0.52
CA GLN A 9 7.74 -13.01 -0.53
C GLN A 9 7.70 -14.50 -0.24
N PHE A 10 7.95 -14.90 1.01
CA PHE A 10 7.83 -16.28 1.44
C PHE A 10 6.39 -16.78 1.23
N ILE A 11 5.40 -16.06 1.76
CA ILE A 11 3.97 -16.38 1.62
C ILE A 11 3.55 -16.51 0.15
N ASN A 12 3.99 -15.59 -0.71
CA ASN A 12 3.67 -15.63 -2.13
C ASN A 12 4.44 -16.73 -2.89
N GLY A 13 5.70 -16.99 -2.53
CA GLY A 13 6.52 -18.04 -3.13
C GLY A 13 6.01 -19.45 -2.85
N PHE A 14 5.34 -19.66 -1.71
CA PHE A 14 4.65 -20.91 -1.36
C PHE A 14 3.20 -20.98 -1.85
N HIS A 15 2.71 -20.00 -2.61
CA HIS A 15 1.31 -19.92 -3.08
C HIS A 15 0.97 -20.93 -4.21
N ARG A 16 1.50 -22.16 -4.14
CA ARG A 16 0.97 -23.32 -4.84
C ARG A 16 1.08 -24.60 -3.99
N PRO A 17 -0.02 -25.36 -3.76
CA PRO A 17 -1.43 -25.12 -4.11
C PRO A 17 -2.30 -24.67 -2.92
N ASN A 18 -1.72 -24.40 -1.75
CA ASN A 18 -2.50 -24.24 -0.53
C ASN A 18 -2.99 -22.81 -0.31
N PRO A 19 -4.26 -22.62 0.12
CA PRO A 19 -4.75 -21.30 0.52
C PRO A 19 -3.93 -20.78 1.70
N LEU A 20 -3.71 -19.47 1.74
CA LEU A 20 -3.02 -18.85 2.86
C LEU A 20 -3.79 -19.06 4.18
N PRO A 21 -3.07 -19.16 5.32
CA PRO A 21 -3.72 -19.25 6.61
C PRO A 21 -4.61 -18.02 6.86
N LYS A 22 -5.82 -18.24 7.37
CA LYS A 22 -6.74 -17.17 7.72
C LYS A 22 -6.57 -16.76 9.19
N PHE A 23 -6.26 -15.49 9.41
CA PHE A 23 -6.09 -14.87 10.70
C PHE A 23 -7.38 -14.16 11.13
N HIS A 24 -8.41 -14.92 11.50
CA HIS A 24 -9.73 -14.37 11.87
C HIS A 24 -9.70 -13.40 13.06
N GLY A 25 -8.78 -13.57 14.01
CA GLY A 25 -8.63 -12.67 15.15
C GLY A 25 -7.86 -11.38 14.84
N LEU A 26 -7.28 -11.24 13.64
CA LEU A 26 -6.41 -10.10 13.33
C LEU A 26 -7.22 -8.89 12.87
N THR A 27 -7.25 -7.86 13.72
CA THR A 27 -7.92 -6.58 13.43
C THR A 27 -6.93 -5.48 13.01
N ARG A 28 -5.63 -5.66 13.24
CA ARG A 28 -4.58 -4.68 12.90
C ARG A 28 -3.38 -5.32 12.21
N LEU A 29 -3.03 -4.80 11.05
CA LEU A 29 -1.91 -5.26 10.23
C LEU A 29 -1.03 -4.08 9.83
N ARG A 30 0.27 -4.19 10.10
CA ARG A 30 1.31 -3.39 9.46
C ARG A 30 2.01 -4.26 8.43
N ALA A 31 2.13 -3.82 7.19
CA ALA A 31 2.80 -4.58 6.15
C ALA A 31 3.75 -3.70 5.35
N THR A 32 4.94 -4.22 5.05
CA THR A 32 5.90 -3.58 4.15
C THR A 32 5.87 -4.31 2.81
N MET A 33 5.56 -3.60 1.72
CA MET A 33 5.37 -4.18 0.39
C MET A 33 6.25 -3.50 -0.66
N CYS A 34 6.72 -4.27 -1.65
CA CYS A 34 7.30 -3.67 -2.83
C CYS A 34 6.25 -2.81 -3.54
N LEU A 35 6.58 -1.55 -3.83
CA LEU A 35 5.69 -0.60 -4.49
C LEU A 35 5.13 -1.20 -5.78
N ILE A 36 5.99 -1.76 -6.63
CA ILE A 36 5.61 -2.30 -7.95
C ILE A 36 4.71 -3.54 -7.82
N ALA A 37 4.96 -4.42 -6.83
CA ALA A 37 4.20 -5.66 -6.66
C ALA A 37 2.95 -5.50 -5.78
N SER A 38 2.83 -4.38 -5.07
CA SER A 38 1.75 -4.17 -4.11
C SER A 38 0.33 -4.25 -4.71
N PRO A 39 0.05 -3.79 -5.96
CA PRO A 39 -1.30 -3.92 -6.52
C PRO A 39 -1.77 -5.37 -6.64
N GLU A 40 -0.85 -6.29 -6.94
CA GLU A 40 -1.19 -7.70 -7.14
C GLU A 40 -1.17 -8.50 -5.82
N LEU A 41 -0.25 -8.16 -4.91
CA LEU A 41 -0.06 -8.87 -3.65
C LEU A 41 -1.06 -8.47 -2.56
N LEU A 42 -1.47 -7.20 -2.53
CA LEU A 42 -2.32 -6.65 -1.48
C LEU A 42 -3.63 -7.44 -1.30
N PRO A 43 -4.39 -7.79 -2.36
CA PRO A 43 -5.62 -8.58 -2.20
C PRO A 43 -5.40 -9.90 -1.46
N THR A 44 -4.35 -10.63 -1.80
CA THR A 44 -3.98 -11.93 -1.20
C THR A 44 -3.67 -11.80 0.30
N VAL A 45 -2.99 -10.72 0.69
CA VAL A 45 -2.69 -10.42 2.10
C VAL A 45 -3.96 -10.08 2.88
N LEU A 46 -4.85 -9.29 2.28
CA LEU A 46 -6.13 -8.92 2.88
C LEU A 46 -7.08 -10.12 3.00
N GLU A 47 -7.05 -11.05 2.05
CA GLU A 47 -7.83 -12.29 2.10
C GLU A 47 -7.46 -13.16 3.31
N SER A 48 -6.17 -13.14 3.68
CA SER A 48 -5.68 -13.83 4.89
C SER A 48 -6.19 -13.18 6.19
N CYS A 49 -6.71 -11.95 6.16
CA CYS A 49 -7.09 -11.17 7.34
C CYS A 49 -8.56 -10.71 7.26
N PRO A 50 -9.55 -11.63 7.28
CA PRO A 50 -10.93 -11.34 6.88
C PRO A 50 -11.72 -10.39 7.80
N ASN A 51 -11.19 -10.06 8.98
CA ASN A 51 -11.79 -9.13 9.95
C ASN A 51 -10.89 -7.90 10.22
N LEU A 52 -9.97 -7.59 9.31
CA LEU A 52 -9.03 -6.48 9.45
C LEU A 52 -9.77 -5.14 9.53
N LYS A 53 -9.42 -4.33 10.54
CA LYS A 53 -9.97 -2.98 10.76
C LYS A 53 -8.99 -1.88 10.45
N HIS A 54 -7.72 -2.07 10.77
CA HIS A 54 -6.68 -1.06 10.57
C HIS A 54 -5.52 -1.66 9.79
N LEU A 55 -5.17 -1.00 8.70
CA LEU A 55 -4.06 -1.36 7.84
C LEU A 55 -3.05 -0.21 7.81
N THR A 56 -1.79 -0.53 8.08
CA THR A 56 -0.64 0.34 7.81
C THR A 56 0.21 -0.31 6.72
N LEU A 57 0.41 0.39 5.60
CA LEU A 57 1.24 -0.06 4.49
C LEU A 57 2.47 0.83 4.37
N GLU A 58 3.64 0.20 4.34
CA GLU A 58 4.91 0.84 4.01
C GLU A 58 5.33 0.35 2.62
N LEU A 59 5.28 1.23 1.62
CA LEU A 59 5.66 0.92 0.25
C LEU A 59 7.13 1.25 0.06
N VAL A 60 7.88 0.30 -0.49
CA VAL A 60 9.33 0.41 -0.66
C VAL A 60 9.73 -0.02 -2.07
N ILE A 61 10.77 0.60 -2.62
CA ILE A 61 11.26 0.28 -3.96
C ILE A 61 12.23 -0.90 -3.86
N TYR A 62 11.85 -2.07 -4.37
CA TYR A 62 12.74 -3.21 -4.54
C TYR A 62 12.93 -3.52 -6.04
N ARG A 63 14.17 -3.81 -6.46
CA ARG A 63 14.55 -4.09 -7.85
C ARG A 63 14.25 -5.54 -8.31
N PHE A 64 13.19 -6.17 -7.82
CA PHE A 64 12.89 -7.56 -8.15
C PHE A 64 11.46 -7.72 -8.67
N ALA A 65 11.33 -8.39 -9.81
CA ALA A 65 10.04 -8.82 -10.33
C ALA A 65 9.48 -9.91 -9.43
N VAL A 66 8.30 -9.67 -8.86
CA VAL A 66 7.52 -10.72 -8.22
C VAL A 66 6.42 -11.10 -9.19
N SER A 67 6.44 -12.34 -9.67
CA SER A 67 5.28 -12.93 -10.32
C SER A 67 4.30 -13.32 -9.21
N THR A 68 3.29 -12.50 -8.98
CA THR A 68 2.14 -12.92 -8.19
C THR A 68 0.99 -13.23 -9.13
N ARG A 69 0.06 -14.10 -8.72
CA ARG A 69 -1.20 -14.23 -9.43
C ARG A 69 -2.16 -13.21 -8.81
N PRO A 70 -2.67 -12.24 -9.57
CA PRO A 70 -3.63 -11.30 -9.04
C PRO A 70 -4.87 -12.07 -8.56
N SER A 71 -5.27 -11.85 -7.30
CA SER A 71 -6.54 -12.37 -6.82
C SER A 71 -7.68 -11.59 -7.48
N THR A 72 -8.61 -12.31 -8.10
CA THR A 72 -9.83 -11.73 -8.69
C THR A 72 -10.94 -11.55 -7.66
N VAL A 73 -10.76 -12.09 -6.45
CA VAL A 73 -11.74 -12.04 -5.37
C VAL A 73 -11.51 -10.81 -4.51
N LEU A 74 -12.57 -10.04 -4.28
CA LEU A 74 -12.50 -8.89 -3.40
C LEU A 74 -12.37 -9.35 -1.93
N PRO A 75 -11.32 -8.92 -1.19
CA PRO A 75 -11.11 -9.39 0.18
C PRO A 75 -12.26 -9.03 1.11
N ARG A 76 -12.73 -9.98 1.92
CA ARG A 76 -13.87 -9.77 2.83
C ARG A 76 -13.70 -8.57 3.75
N CYS A 77 -12.50 -8.37 4.30
CA CYS A 77 -12.25 -7.25 5.22
C CYS A 77 -12.43 -5.89 4.55
N LEU A 78 -12.12 -5.80 3.25
CA LEU A 78 -12.26 -4.56 2.49
C LEU A 78 -13.72 -4.10 2.48
N VAL A 79 -14.64 -5.04 2.30
CA VAL A 79 -16.09 -4.77 2.23
C VAL A 79 -16.76 -4.67 3.60
N SER A 80 -16.25 -5.33 4.64
CA SER A 80 -17.04 -5.55 5.86
C SER A 80 -16.44 -5.02 7.16
N SER A 81 -15.14 -4.70 7.20
CA SER A 81 -14.49 -4.37 8.48
C SER A 81 -13.42 -3.30 8.42
N LEU A 82 -12.87 -2.97 7.25
CA LEU A 82 -11.75 -2.04 7.14
C LEU A 82 -12.23 -0.62 7.46
N GLU A 83 -11.74 -0.07 8.56
CA GLU A 83 -12.15 1.24 9.08
C GLU A 83 -11.07 2.31 8.81
N SER A 84 -9.78 1.92 8.78
CA SER A 84 -8.66 2.84 8.62
C SER A 84 -7.55 2.26 7.78
N VAL A 85 -7.02 3.07 6.86
CA VAL A 85 -5.83 2.79 6.07
C VAL A 85 -4.82 3.92 6.25
N GLU A 86 -3.57 3.56 6.48
CA GLU A 86 -2.44 4.47 6.52
C GLU A 86 -1.38 3.93 5.57
N MET A 87 -0.94 4.74 4.62
CA MET A 87 0.08 4.37 3.66
C MET A 87 1.24 5.35 3.75
N GLU A 88 2.45 4.81 3.77
CA GLU A 88 3.69 5.56 3.59
C GLU A 88 4.34 5.07 2.30
N SER A 89 4.71 6.00 1.42
CA SER A 89 5.26 5.65 0.11
C SER A 89 6.23 6.71 -0.41
N PRO A 90 7.33 6.30 -1.06
CA PRO A 90 8.05 7.20 -1.95
C PRO A 90 7.13 7.61 -3.10
N VAL A 91 7.29 8.85 -3.57
CA VAL A 91 6.60 9.35 -4.75
C VAL A 91 7.32 8.84 -5.99
N THR A 92 6.60 8.25 -6.93
CA THR A 92 7.16 7.76 -8.20
C THR A 92 6.27 8.21 -9.36
N GLU A 93 6.79 8.18 -10.59
CA GLU A 93 6.00 8.47 -11.79
C GLU A 93 4.84 7.48 -11.99
N ILE A 94 4.98 6.25 -11.49
CA ILE A 94 3.95 5.20 -11.54
C ILE A 94 2.75 5.56 -10.64
N ALA A 95 2.97 6.33 -9.57
CA ALA A 95 1.94 6.77 -8.64
C ALA A 95 1.11 5.62 -8.02
N THR A 96 1.77 4.51 -7.67
CA THR A 96 1.09 3.29 -7.18
C THR A 96 0.31 3.56 -5.89
N GLU A 97 0.82 4.42 -5.02
CA GLU A 97 0.14 4.85 -3.81
C GLU A 97 -1.17 5.61 -4.08
N LEU A 98 -1.24 6.42 -5.15
CA LEU A 98 -2.50 7.04 -5.58
C LEU A 98 -3.49 6.00 -6.12
N TYR A 99 -2.98 5.03 -6.89
CA TYR A 99 -3.80 3.91 -7.38
C TYR A 99 -4.40 3.12 -6.21
N LEU A 100 -3.58 2.74 -5.23
CA LEU A 100 -4.03 2.01 -4.04
C LEU A 100 -5.00 2.83 -3.20
N ALA A 101 -4.78 4.14 -3.05
CA ALA A 101 -5.70 5.02 -2.34
C ALA A 101 -7.10 4.99 -2.98
N ARG A 102 -7.16 5.09 -4.32
CA ARG A 102 -8.42 4.96 -5.07
C ARG A 102 -9.03 3.58 -4.94
N TYR A 103 -8.21 2.52 -4.97
CA TYR A 103 -8.67 1.15 -4.76
C TYR A 103 -9.36 0.98 -3.41
N PHE A 104 -8.77 1.46 -2.31
CA PHE A 104 -9.38 1.37 -0.99
C PHE A 104 -10.69 2.16 -0.91
N MET A 105 -10.70 3.42 -1.38
CA MET A 105 -11.90 4.25 -1.36
C MET A 105 -13.04 3.64 -2.19
N LYS A 106 -12.73 3.07 -3.37
CA LYS A 106 -13.72 2.50 -4.27
C LYS A 106 -14.35 1.22 -3.73
N ASN A 107 -13.55 0.37 -3.08
CA ASN A 107 -13.95 -0.99 -2.76
C ASN A 107 -14.34 -1.18 -1.29
N SER A 108 -14.02 -0.23 -0.41
CA SER A 108 -14.35 -0.33 1.01
C SER A 108 -15.55 0.50 1.39
N THR A 109 -16.59 -0.16 1.90
CA THR A 109 -17.83 0.50 2.35
C THR A 109 -17.77 0.96 3.80
N THR A 110 -16.82 0.45 4.58
CA THR A 110 -16.64 0.75 6.01
C THR A 110 -15.50 1.72 6.29
N LEU A 111 -14.73 2.11 5.26
CA LEU A 111 -13.55 2.94 5.40
C LEU A 111 -13.90 4.35 5.84
N LYS A 112 -13.39 4.76 7.00
CA LYS A 112 -13.62 6.09 7.59
C LYS A 112 -12.40 6.98 7.44
N LYS A 113 -11.19 6.40 7.55
CA LYS A 113 -9.93 7.12 7.56
C LYS A 113 -8.97 6.58 6.50
N LEU A 114 -8.41 7.48 5.69
CA LEU A 114 -7.28 7.18 4.83
C LEU A 114 -6.20 8.26 4.97
N VAL A 115 -5.00 7.86 5.36
CA VAL A 115 -3.84 8.75 5.46
C VAL A 115 -2.79 8.32 4.46
N LEU A 116 -2.31 9.28 3.66
CA LEU A 116 -1.25 9.08 2.69
C LEU A 116 -0.03 9.92 3.09
N ARG A 117 1.05 9.25 3.50
CA ARG A 117 2.35 9.84 3.78
C ARG A 117 3.24 9.72 2.54
N LEU A 118 3.61 10.86 1.97
CA LEU A 118 4.41 10.93 0.75
C LEU A 118 5.84 11.33 1.08
N ASP A 119 6.78 10.45 0.73
CA ASP A 119 8.20 10.77 0.71
C ASP A 119 8.59 11.28 -0.68
N GLU A 120 8.75 12.59 -0.79
CA GLU A 120 9.19 13.28 -2.01
C GLU A 120 10.72 13.34 -2.14
N SER A 121 11.46 12.97 -1.08
CA SER A 121 12.91 13.15 -1.00
C SER A 121 13.67 12.03 -1.70
N SER A 122 13.13 10.81 -1.69
CA SER A 122 13.82 9.61 -2.19
C SER A 122 13.99 9.53 -3.70
N THR A 123 13.10 10.14 -4.48
CA THR A 123 13.12 10.05 -5.96
C THR A 123 13.26 11.41 -6.66
N GLY A 124 13.03 12.51 -5.93
CA GLY A 124 12.90 13.85 -6.51
C GLY A 124 11.62 14.06 -7.34
N VAL A 125 10.73 13.08 -7.38
CA VAL A 125 9.42 13.18 -8.05
C VAL A 125 8.41 13.77 -7.08
N LYS A 126 7.52 14.62 -7.60
CA LYS A 126 6.41 15.20 -6.85
C LYS A 126 5.12 15.08 -7.63
N HIS A 127 4.02 14.79 -6.94
CA HIS A 127 2.71 14.85 -7.57
C HIS A 127 2.31 16.28 -7.85
N LYS A 128 1.72 16.51 -9.01
CA LYS A 128 1.11 17.80 -9.33
C LYS A 128 0.03 18.09 -8.28
N PRO A 129 -0.05 19.31 -7.72
CA PRO A 129 -1.07 19.66 -6.72
C PRO A 129 -2.51 19.39 -7.18
N GLY A 130 -2.78 19.48 -8.50
CA GLY A 130 -4.09 19.14 -9.08
C GLY A 130 -4.51 17.69 -8.83
N VAL A 131 -3.58 16.74 -8.92
CA VAL A 131 -3.85 15.30 -8.73
C VAL A 131 -4.24 15.02 -7.28
N LEU A 132 -3.53 15.62 -6.31
CA LEU A 132 -3.86 15.49 -4.89
C LEU A 132 -5.21 16.13 -4.54
N LYS A 133 -5.53 17.29 -5.14
CA LYS A 133 -6.84 17.93 -5.01
C LYS A 133 -7.95 17.05 -5.57
N GLU A 134 -7.73 16.39 -6.70
CA GLU A 134 -8.68 15.43 -7.26
C GLU A 134 -8.88 14.21 -6.37
N LEU A 135 -7.80 13.67 -5.78
CA LEU A 135 -7.89 12.57 -4.83
C LEU A 135 -8.69 12.96 -3.58
N ALA A 136 -8.52 14.18 -3.08
CA ALA A 136 -9.31 14.72 -1.97
C ALA A 136 -10.78 15.01 -2.33
N LYS A 137 -11.08 15.31 -3.61
CA LYS A 137 -12.48 15.35 -4.10
C LYS A 137 -13.05 13.94 -4.20
N PHE A 138 -12.25 12.98 -4.63
CA PHE A 138 -12.62 11.58 -4.75
C PHE A 138 -12.96 10.99 -3.39
N SER A 139 -12.14 11.21 -2.35
CA SER A 139 -12.41 10.69 -1.00
C SER A 139 -13.77 11.14 -0.43
N ARG A 140 -14.15 12.41 -0.67
CA ARG A 140 -15.45 12.95 -0.26
C ARG A 140 -16.64 12.25 -0.92
N ARG A 141 -16.49 11.79 -2.17
CA ARG A 141 -17.55 11.03 -2.87
C ARG A 141 -17.83 9.66 -2.23
N TYR A 142 -16.83 9.09 -1.55
CA TYR A 142 -16.94 7.82 -0.84
C TYR A 142 -17.21 7.98 0.66
N GLY A 143 -17.53 9.20 1.11
CA GLY A 143 -17.94 9.44 2.50
C GLY A 143 -16.83 9.28 3.54
N LEU A 144 -15.55 9.35 3.14
CA LEU A 144 -14.44 9.29 4.10
C LEU A 144 -14.55 10.45 5.09
N SER A 145 -14.55 10.10 6.38
CA SER A 145 -14.59 11.05 7.49
C SER A 145 -13.27 11.82 7.61
N GLN A 146 -12.16 11.16 7.30
CA GLN A 146 -10.81 11.71 7.40
C GLN A 146 -9.97 11.26 6.20
N PHE A 147 -9.53 12.22 5.40
CA PHE A 147 -8.54 12.01 4.35
C PHE A 147 -7.41 13.02 4.51
N GLU A 148 -6.19 12.52 4.67
CA GLU A 148 -5.01 13.34 4.92
C GLU A 148 -3.88 12.96 3.97
N VAL A 149 -3.18 13.98 3.46
CA VAL A 149 -1.92 13.81 2.75
C VAL A 149 -0.85 14.54 3.56
N LEU A 150 0.15 13.81 4.01
CA LEU A 150 1.20 14.32 4.90
C LEU A 150 2.56 14.13 4.22
N PRO A 151 3.48 15.09 4.34
CA PRO A 151 4.87 14.86 3.94
C PRO A 151 5.54 13.91 4.94
N VAL A 152 6.39 13.00 4.44
CA VAL A 152 7.35 12.28 5.28
C VAL A 152 8.53 13.22 5.56
N VAL A 153 8.81 13.49 6.83
CA VAL A 153 10.04 14.18 7.22
C VAL A 153 11.16 13.14 7.16
N PRO A 154 12.23 13.35 6.37
CA PRO A 154 13.34 12.41 6.33
C PRO A 154 13.97 12.29 7.72
N THR A 155 13.86 11.12 8.34
CA THR A 155 14.76 10.78 9.45
C THR A 155 16.14 10.49 8.86
N PRO A 156 17.25 11.01 9.43
CA PRO A 156 18.60 10.70 8.98
C PRO A 156 18.76 9.18 8.85
N ASN A 157 19.15 8.72 7.66
CA ASN A 157 19.16 7.30 7.31
C ASN A 157 20.09 6.51 8.27
N PRO A 158 19.62 5.43 8.93
CA PRO A 158 20.49 4.56 9.74
C PRO A 158 21.23 3.47 8.93
N TRP A 159 21.08 3.42 7.61
CA TRP A 159 21.63 2.35 6.76
C TRP A 159 22.77 2.84 5.84
N PRO A 160 23.84 2.04 5.63
CA PRO A 160 25.04 2.45 4.92
C PRO A 160 24.84 2.60 3.40
N GLU A 161 25.69 3.43 2.81
CA GLU A 161 25.74 3.83 1.40
C GLU A 161 25.66 2.64 0.43
N GLY A 162 24.72 2.69 -0.53
CA GLY A 162 24.54 1.66 -1.55
C GLY A 162 23.22 1.73 -2.32
N TYR A 163 22.21 2.44 -1.81
CA TYR A 163 20.95 2.68 -2.51
C TYR A 163 20.95 4.06 -3.16
N VAL A 164 21.76 4.25 -4.21
CA VAL A 164 21.69 5.46 -5.04
C VAL A 164 20.70 5.20 -6.17
N TYR A 165 19.66 6.04 -6.22
CA TYR A 165 18.76 6.15 -7.37
C TYR A 165 19.54 6.71 -8.55
N GLU A 166 19.90 5.86 -9.51
CA GLU A 166 20.44 6.29 -10.78
C GLU A 166 19.27 6.68 -11.70
N LYS A 167 19.20 7.98 -12.03
CA LYS A 167 18.21 8.56 -12.94
C LYS A 167 18.19 7.74 -14.24
N SER A 168 17.05 7.13 -14.57
CA SER A 168 16.85 6.50 -15.88
C SER A 168 16.81 7.57 -16.96
N HIS A 169 17.95 7.83 -17.58
CA HIS A 169 18.04 8.61 -18.82
C HIS A 169 17.66 7.71 -20.01
N ARG A 170 16.38 7.43 -20.23
CA ARG A 170 15.93 6.84 -21.50
C ARG A 170 14.57 7.36 -21.97
N PHE A 171 14.66 7.94 -23.17
CA PHE A 171 13.67 8.42 -24.15
C PHE A 171 13.04 9.79 -23.90
#